data_AF-A0A1I6J8M3-F1
#
_entry.id   AF-A0A1I6J8M3-F1
#
_cell.length_a   1.000
_cell.length_b   1.000
_cell.length_c   1.000
_cell.angle_alpha   90.00
_cell.angle_beta   90.00
_cell.angle_gamma   90.00
#
_symmetry.space_group_name_H-M   'P 1'
#
loop_
_entity.id
_entity.type
_entity.pdbx_description
1 polymer ?
#
loop_
_entity_poly.entity_id
_entity_poly.type
_entity_poly.pdbx_seq_one_letter_code
_entity_poly.pdbx_strand_id
1 'polypeptide(L)'
;MVDALTSSDRVDPVSLEPVDQALIDRMWDFADPDVSAERFRAASEDGLRPTVERAVLATQLARALGLQGRFGEAFAVLDGIAGSFEPVQEAVDGPDAASVAPAGGGPVPAEVRARVAIERGRLHVADGRPADSVPDLTLAVREAAQAGSPFLVLDALHMLALHDAGHEEEWAAEGLDLLEGRRDPRTLRWGIALHHNLGWVKHDGGRTAAALVEFERAVEIADRYGSAEQQQVTRWSVGRCLRTLGRTDEALELQRSLAALRPDDPYVQAEIEALTAGEPTIEA
;
A
#
# COMPACT_ATOMS: atom_id res chain seq x y z
N MET A 1 -11.80 -10.30 -53.72
CA MET A 1 -10.34 -10.19 -53.92
C MET A 1 -9.96 -8.80 -53.47
N VAL A 2 -9.08 -8.71 -52.46
CA VAL A 2 -8.45 -7.52 -51.82
C VAL A 2 -9.42 -6.49 -51.18
N ASP A 3 -9.26 -5.99 -49.95
CA ASP A 3 -8.11 -5.96 -49.03
C ASP A 3 -8.57 -5.98 -47.57
N ALA A 4 -7.86 -6.77 -46.76
CA ALA A 4 -7.91 -6.73 -45.31
C ALA A 4 -6.92 -5.65 -44.84
N LEU A 5 -7.41 -4.57 -44.23
CA LEU A 5 -6.55 -3.67 -43.46
C LEU A 5 -6.45 -4.18 -42.03
N THR A 6 -5.40 -4.96 -41.81
CA THR A 6 -4.77 -5.20 -40.53
C THR A 6 -4.34 -3.87 -39.91
N SER A 7 -5.02 -3.42 -38.86
CA SER A 7 -4.48 -2.36 -37.99
C SER A 7 -3.60 -3.03 -36.94
N SER A 8 -2.33 -3.18 -37.30
CA SER A 8 -1.21 -3.49 -36.41
C SER A 8 -1.10 -2.41 -35.31
N ASP A 9 -0.76 -2.89 -34.12
CA ASP A 9 -0.05 -2.17 -33.06
C ASP A 9 -0.53 -0.76 -32.70
N ARG A 10 -1.58 -0.71 -31.88
CA ARG A 10 -1.53 0.26 -30.78
C ARG A 10 -0.69 -0.36 -29.67
N VAL A 11 0.61 -0.08 -29.72
CA VAL A 11 1.42 -0.11 -28.51
C VAL A 11 0.80 0.96 -27.60
N ASP A 12 0.17 0.53 -26.51
CA ASP A 12 -0.24 1.45 -25.46
C ASP A 12 0.98 2.30 -25.09
N PRO A 13 0.87 3.64 -25.01
CA PRO A 13 1.98 4.45 -24.57
C PRO A 13 2.37 3.92 -23.19
N VAL A 14 3.58 3.37 -23.09
CA VAL A 14 4.19 3.02 -21.82
C VAL A 14 4.25 4.33 -21.06
N SER A 15 3.27 4.55 -20.18
CA SER A 15 3.34 5.58 -19.16
C SER A 15 4.50 5.13 -18.27
N LEU A 16 5.70 5.57 -18.63
CA LEU A 16 6.88 5.38 -17.80
C LEU A 16 6.55 6.08 -16.49
N GLU A 17 6.24 5.30 -15.46
CA GLU A 17 6.19 5.81 -14.09
C GLU A 17 7.49 6.61 -13.89
N PRO A 18 7.42 7.89 -13.46
CA PRO A 18 8.58 8.77 -13.39
C PRO A 18 9.72 8.22 -12.51
N VAL A 19 9.41 7.24 -11.66
CA VAL A 19 10.37 6.44 -10.89
C VAL A 19 10.01 4.97 -11.02
N ASP A 20 10.97 4.16 -11.45
CA ASP A 20 10.82 2.70 -11.49
C ASP A 20 10.54 2.19 -10.07
N GLN A 21 9.35 1.63 -9.85
CA GLN A 21 8.96 1.10 -8.56
C GLN A 21 9.90 -0.02 -8.06
N ALA A 22 10.58 -0.75 -8.96
CA ALA A 22 11.60 -1.71 -8.55
C ALA A 22 12.85 -1.04 -7.93
N LEU A 23 13.13 0.23 -8.25
CA LEU A 23 14.15 1.00 -7.54
C LEU A 23 13.73 1.25 -6.09
N ILE A 24 12.50 1.71 -5.87
CA ILE A 24 11.96 1.96 -4.53
C ILE A 24 11.99 0.68 -3.70
N ASP A 25 11.50 -0.44 -4.27
CA ASP A 25 11.43 -1.73 -3.59
C ASP A 25 12.82 -2.23 -3.15
N ARG A 26 13.89 -1.96 -3.92
CA ARG A 26 15.28 -2.34 -3.56
C ARG A 26 15.90 -1.47 -2.47
N MET A 27 15.39 -0.26 -2.26
CA MET A 27 15.91 0.67 -1.25
C MET A 27 15.36 0.35 0.14
N TRP A 28 14.17 -0.25 0.19
CA TRP A 28 13.50 -0.63 1.43
C TRP A 28 14.15 -1.84 2.12
N ASP A 29 14.31 -1.69 3.42
CA ASP A 29 14.43 -2.73 4.42
C ASP A 29 13.40 -2.42 5.51
N PHE A 30 12.29 -3.15 5.55
CA PHE A 30 11.23 -2.91 6.54
C PHE A 30 11.61 -3.38 7.95
N ALA A 31 12.61 -4.25 8.09
CA ALA A 31 13.13 -4.66 9.38
C ALA A 31 14.10 -3.61 9.95
N ASP A 32 14.69 -2.78 9.07
CA ASP A 32 15.60 -1.69 9.41
C ASP A 32 15.18 -0.37 8.73
N PRO A 33 14.16 0.32 9.29
CA PRO A 33 13.70 1.59 8.74
C PRO A 33 14.77 2.70 8.82
N ASP A 34 15.76 2.59 9.70
CA ASP A 34 16.88 3.54 9.81
C ASP A 34 17.75 3.50 8.57
N VAL A 35 18.21 2.31 8.17
CA VAL A 35 18.98 2.10 6.94
C VAL A 35 18.19 2.53 5.71
N SER A 36 16.88 2.25 5.68
CA SER A 36 16.01 2.71 4.60
C SER A 36 15.96 4.23 4.51
N ALA A 37 15.78 4.92 5.63
CA ALA A 37 15.74 6.38 5.69
C ALA A 37 17.06 7.02 5.20
N GLU A 38 18.22 6.46 5.54
CA GLU A 38 19.50 6.94 5.04
C GLU A 38 19.60 6.85 3.52
N ARG A 39 19.20 5.70 2.95
CA ARG A 39 19.21 5.49 1.49
C ARG A 39 18.28 6.47 0.77
N PHE A 40 17.06 6.64 1.28
CA PHE A 40 16.09 7.56 0.67
C PHE A 40 16.53 9.02 0.79
N ARG A 41 17.11 9.42 1.93
CA ARG A 41 17.65 10.77 2.12
C ARG A 41 18.74 11.08 1.11
N ALA A 42 19.76 10.21 1.01
CA ALA A 42 20.84 10.39 0.06
C ALA A 42 20.33 10.49 -1.38
N ALA A 43 19.34 9.69 -1.75
CA ALA A 43 18.77 9.70 -3.09
C ALA A 43 17.84 10.91 -3.35
N SER A 44 17.09 11.39 -2.36
CA SER A 44 16.26 12.60 -2.50
C SER A 44 17.06 13.89 -2.57
N GLU A 45 18.27 13.90 -2.01
CA GLU A 45 19.18 15.05 -1.99
C GLU A 45 20.16 15.05 -3.18
N ASP A 46 20.20 13.97 -3.97
CA ASP A 46 21.07 13.85 -5.13
C ASP A 46 20.62 14.77 -6.27
N GLY A 47 21.27 15.93 -6.39
CA GLY A 47 20.99 16.93 -7.41
C GLY A 47 21.17 16.47 -8.86
N LEU A 48 21.79 15.29 -9.09
CA LEU A 48 21.88 14.68 -10.42
C LEU A 48 20.58 14.01 -10.86
N ARG A 49 19.69 13.66 -9.91
CA ARG A 49 18.39 13.05 -10.22
C ARG A 49 17.37 14.09 -10.64
N PRO A 50 16.41 13.75 -11.53
CA PRO A 50 15.28 14.61 -11.87
C PRO A 50 14.48 15.03 -10.62
N THR A 51 13.94 16.25 -10.63
CA THR A 51 13.15 16.79 -9.50
C THR A 51 11.97 15.89 -9.10
N VAL A 52 11.25 15.32 -10.08
CA VAL A 52 10.14 14.40 -9.82
C VAL A 52 10.62 13.15 -9.09
N GLU A 53 11.75 12.59 -9.52
CA GLU A 53 12.31 11.39 -8.90
C GLU A 53 12.75 11.66 -7.46
N ARG A 54 13.44 12.79 -7.22
CA ARG A 54 13.81 13.22 -5.87
C ARG A 54 12.59 13.40 -4.97
N ALA A 55 11.51 14.00 -5.49
CA ALA A 55 10.27 14.19 -4.76
C ALA A 55 9.60 12.87 -4.37
N VAL A 56 9.54 11.90 -5.30
CA VAL A 56 9.02 10.55 -4.99
C VAL A 56 9.88 9.87 -3.92
N LEU A 57 11.20 9.94 -4.01
CA LEU A 57 12.11 9.36 -3.01
C LEU A 57 11.98 10.06 -1.64
N ALA A 58 11.72 11.37 -1.62
CA ALA A 58 11.43 12.11 -0.39
C ALA A 58 10.15 11.63 0.30
N THR A 59 9.10 11.21 -0.44
CA THR A 59 7.91 10.60 0.18
C THR A 59 8.26 9.29 0.90
N GLN A 60 9.18 8.50 0.34
CA GLN A 60 9.64 7.24 0.96
C GLN A 60 10.52 7.51 2.19
N LEU A 61 11.33 8.57 2.17
CA LEU A 61 12.04 9.05 3.36
C LEU A 61 11.06 9.40 4.49
N ALA A 62 10.00 10.15 4.19
CA ALA A 62 8.98 10.51 5.18
C ALA A 62 8.32 9.26 5.79
N ARG A 63 8.00 8.26 4.97
CA ARG A 63 7.49 6.96 5.44
C ARG A 63 8.44 6.27 6.40
N ALA A 64 9.73 6.20 6.05
CA ALA A 64 10.75 5.55 6.88
C ALA A 64 10.93 6.27 8.23
N LEU A 65 10.92 7.60 8.22
CA LEU A 65 10.94 8.42 9.44
C LEU A 65 9.69 8.22 10.31
N GLY A 66 8.51 8.07 9.68
CA GLY A 66 7.26 7.74 10.37
C GLY A 66 7.33 6.41 11.12
N LEU A 67 7.92 5.37 10.50
CA LEU A 67 8.13 4.06 11.14
C LEU A 67 9.08 4.13 12.35
N GLN A 68 9.97 5.14 12.39
CA GLN A 68 10.85 5.42 13.53
C GLN A 68 10.19 6.30 14.62
N GLY A 69 8.93 6.72 14.43
CA GLY A 69 8.25 7.66 15.33
C GLY A 69 8.72 9.12 15.20
N ARG A 70 9.49 9.46 14.16
CA ARG A 70 10.04 10.80 13.92
C ARG A 70 9.06 11.66 13.12
N PHE A 71 7.85 11.81 13.63
CA PHE A 71 6.73 12.40 12.89
C PHE A 71 6.98 13.84 12.46
N GLY A 72 7.55 14.68 13.34
CA GLY A 72 7.86 16.08 13.01
C GLY A 72 8.82 16.22 11.83
N GLU A 73 9.85 15.37 11.76
CA GLU A 73 10.78 15.33 10.63
C GLU A 73 10.11 14.80 9.36
N ALA A 74 9.27 13.77 9.49
CA ALA A 74 8.54 13.21 8.36
C ALA A 74 7.59 14.23 7.72
N PHE A 75 6.81 14.97 8.53
CA PHE A 75 5.96 16.05 8.03
C PHE A 75 6.78 17.17 7.36
N ALA A 76 7.91 17.56 7.96
CA ALA A 76 8.79 18.58 7.37
C ALA A 76 9.35 18.17 6.00
N VAL A 77 9.70 16.88 5.81
CA VAL A 77 10.10 16.36 4.49
C VAL A 77 8.97 16.49 3.48
N LEU A 78 7.74 16.13 3.85
CA LEU A 78 6.58 16.22 2.94
C LEU A 78 6.22 17.67 2.59
N ASP A 79 6.26 18.58 3.56
CA ASP A 79 5.99 20.00 3.34
C ASP A 79 7.03 20.65 2.40
N GLY A 80 8.29 20.19 2.46
CA GLY A 80 9.38 20.68 1.60
C GLY A 80 9.29 20.25 0.12
N ILE A 81 8.48 19.23 -0.22
CA ILE A 81 8.39 18.72 -1.59
C ILE A 81 7.82 19.76 -2.54
N ALA A 82 6.81 20.53 -2.13
CA ALA A 82 6.18 21.55 -2.98
C ALA A 82 7.19 22.64 -3.41
N GLY A 83 8.05 23.07 -2.47
CA GLY A 83 9.09 24.07 -2.73
C GLY A 83 10.14 23.62 -3.76
N SER A 84 10.30 22.30 -3.97
CA SER A 84 11.22 21.77 -4.99
C SER A 84 10.76 22.02 -6.43
N PHE A 85 9.49 22.41 -6.62
CA PHE A 85 8.90 22.71 -7.92
C PHE A 85 8.67 24.20 -8.17
N GLU A 86 8.94 25.05 -7.17
CA GLU A 86 8.86 26.50 -7.32
C GLU A 86 9.98 27.00 -8.23
N PRO A 87 9.73 28.03 -9.06
CA PRO A 87 10.79 28.63 -9.87
C PRO A 87 11.86 29.21 -8.94
N VAL A 88 13.12 28.86 -9.19
CA VAL A 88 14.24 29.51 -8.53
C VAL A 88 14.28 30.95 -9.04
N GLN A 89 13.90 31.90 -8.18
CA GLN A 89 14.09 33.31 -8.47
C GLN A 89 15.59 33.59 -8.41
N GLU A 90 16.31 33.41 -9.51
CA GLU A 90 17.66 33.96 -9.62
C GLU A 90 17.52 35.48 -9.47
N ALA A 91 18.17 36.04 -8.45
CA ALA A 91 18.28 37.48 -8.27
C ALA A 91 19.15 38.04 -9.41
N VAL A 92 18.53 38.31 -10.56
CA VAL A 92 19.17 39.05 -11.64
C VAL A 92 19.06 40.53 -11.27
N ASP A 93 19.99 41.03 -10.46
CA ASP A 93 20.17 42.46 -10.24
C ASP A 93 20.74 43.09 -11.52
N GLY A 94 19.88 43.57 -12.41
CA GLY A 94 20.28 44.30 -13.62
C GLY A 94 19.12 44.84 -14.45
N PRO A 95 19.28 45.98 -15.15
CA PRO A 95 18.20 46.65 -15.89
C PRO A 95 17.67 45.90 -17.12
N ASP A 96 18.26 44.74 -17.47
CA ASP A 96 17.90 43.94 -18.66
C ASP A 96 17.13 42.64 -18.31
N ALA A 97 16.43 42.60 -17.17
CA ALA A 97 15.64 41.45 -16.69
C ALA A 97 14.36 41.13 -17.51
N ALA A 98 14.35 41.42 -18.81
CA ALA A 98 13.27 41.03 -19.71
C ALA A 98 13.61 39.72 -20.44
N SER A 99 12.88 38.66 -20.09
CA SER A 99 12.65 37.43 -20.88
C SER A 99 13.67 36.28 -20.81
N VAL A 100 14.06 35.88 -19.60
CA VAL A 100 14.38 34.45 -19.39
C VAL A 100 13.24 33.86 -18.57
N ALA A 101 12.36 33.08 -19.22
CA ALA A 101 11.42 32.25 -18.47
C ALA A 101 12.26 31.30 -17.60
N PRO A 102 12.00 31.19 -16.29
CA PRO A 102 12.83 30.36 -15.41
C PRO A 102 12.81 28.91 -15.93
N ALA A 103 14.00 28.34 -16.12
CA ALA A 103 14.16 26.93 -16.40
C ALA A 103 13.87 26.16 -15.10
N GLY A 104 12.60 25.86 -14.85
CA GLY A 104 12.10 25.28 -13.61
C GLY A 104 10.95 26.10 -13.05
N GLY A 105 9.90 25.44 -12.57
CA GLY A 105 8.67 26.10 -12.15
C GLY A 105 7.42 25.57 -12.86
N GLY A 106 7.01 24.35 -12.50
CA GLY A 106 5.77 23.74 -12.99
C GLY A 106 4.91 23.28 -11.81
N PRO A 107 3.60 23.07 -11.99
CA PRO A 107 2.79 22.51 -10.92
C PRO A 107 3.37 21.15 -10.48
N VAL A 108 3.37 20.89 -9.17
CA VAL A 108 3.77 19.58 -8.62
C VAL A 108 2.97 18.48 -9.33
N PRO A 109 3.58 17.46 -9.95
CA PRO A 109 2.85 16.43 -10.69
C PRO A 109 1.80 15.70 -9.82
N ALA A 110 0.68 15.31 -10.43
CA ALA A 110 -0.41 14.64 -9.71
C ALA A 110 0.04 13.37 -8.96
N GLU A 111 0.95 12.58 -9.54
CA GLU A 111 1.51 11.41 -8.86
C GLU A 111 2.28 11.80 -7.58
N VAL A 112 3.08 12.86 -7.62
CA VAL A 112 3.81 13.36 -6.45
C VAL A 112 2.83 13.85 -5.39
N ARG A 113 1.80 14.61 -5.80
CA ARG A 113 0.74 15.06 -4.87
C ARG A 113 0.02 13.88 -4.22
N ALA A 114 -0.30 12.84 -4.99
CA ALA A 114 -0.91 11.61 -4.48
C ALA A 114 -0.03 10.92 -3.45
N ARG A 115 1.26 10.69 -3.76
CA ARG A 115 2.20 10.05 -2.83
C ARG A 115 2.39 10.87 -1.55
N VAL A 116 2.50 12.20 -1.67
CA VAL A 116 2.55 13.09 -0.50
C VAL A 116 1.30 12.90 0.38
N ALA A 117 0.12 12.92 -0.21
CA ALA A 117 -1.13 12.78 0.52
C ALA A 117 -1.29 11.40 1.18
N ILE A 118 -0.87 10.30 0.51
CA ILE A 118 -0.83 8.95 1.11
C ILE A 118 0.07 8.95 2.35
N GLU A 119 1.29 9.48 2.23
CA GLU A 119 2.24 9.45 3.33
C GLU A 119 1.84 10.37 4.48
N ARG A 120 1.20 11.52 4.22
CA ARG A 120 0.58 12.34 5.28
C ARG A 120 -0.49 11.55 6.03
N GLY A 121 -1.38 10.87 5.29
CA GLY A 121 -2.39 10.00 5.89
C GLY A 121 -1.78 8.92 6.77
N ARG A 122 -0.73 8.23 6.29
CA ARG A 122 0.04 7.24 7.05
C ARG A 122 0.66 7.83 8.32
N LEU A 123 1.22 9.03 8.24
CA LEU A 123 1.81 9.72 9.40
C LEU A 123 0.76 10.10 10.44
N HIS A 124 -0.40 10.61 10.03
CA HIS A 124 -1.51 10.89 10.94
C HIS A 124 -1.96 9.63 11.69
N VAL A 125 -2.09 8.50 11.00
CA VAL A 125 -2.41 7.20 11.63
C VAL A 125 -1.31 6.79 12.61
N ALA A 126 -0.04 6.82 12.20
CA ALA A 126 1.09 6.40 13.02
C ALA A 126 1.26 7.28 14.28
N ASP A 127 0.89 8.56 14.18
CA ASP A 127 0.86 9.54 15.28
C ASP A 127 -0.43 9.46 16.12
N GLY A 128 -1.24 8.40 15.95
CA GLY A 128 -2.43 8.14 16.76
C GLY A 128 -3.65 9.01 16.43
N ARG A 129 -3.70 9.61 15.24
CA ARG A 129 -4.74 10.54 14.78
C ARG A 129 -5.43 10.05 13.48
N PRO A 130 -6.08 8.88 13.48
CA PRO A 130 -6.67 8.30 12.27
C PRO A 130 -7.72 9.20 11.62
N ALA A 131 -8.52 9.94 12.40
CA ALA A 131 -9.51 10.88 11.85
C ALA A 131 -8.87 12.00 11.00
N ASP A 132 -7.66 12.44 11.36
CA ASP A 132 -6.93 13.47 10.60
C ASP A 132 -6.39 12.92 9.27
N SER A 133 -6.29 11.59 9.12
CA SER A 133 -5.80 10.98 7.88
C SER A 133 -6.82 10.98 6.74
N VAL A 134 -8.12 10.99 7.06
CA VAL A 134 -9.20 10.81 6.07
C VAL A 134 -9.19 11.91 4.99
N PRO A 135 -9.04 13.21 5.30
CA PRO A 135 -8.93 14.25 4.27
C PRO A 135 -7.74 14.07 3.34
N ASP A 136 -6.57 13.71 3.89
CA ASP A 136 -5.36 13.48 3.10
C ASP A 136 -5.50 12.24 2.20
N LEU A 137 -6.04 11.15 2.71
CA LEU A 137 -6.25 9.93 1.92
C LEU A 137 -7.33 10.12 0.85
N THR A 138 -8.38 10.90 1.13
CA THR A 138 -9.38 11.28 0.12
C THR A 138 -8.76 12.14 -0.99
N LEU A 139 -7.86 13.06 -0.62
CA LEU A 139 -7.09 13.82 -1.61
C LEU A 139 -6.20 12.87 -2.42
N ALA A 140 -5.53 11.91 -1.78
CA ALA A 140 -4.69 10.93 -2.46
C ALA A 140 -5.44 10.14 -3.53
N VAL A 141 -6.66 9.67 -3.26
CA VAL A 141 -7.51 8.98 -4.26
C VAL A 141 -7.72 9.88 -5.49
N ARG A 142 -8.08 11.15 -5.29
CA ARG A 142 -8.33 12.10 -6.37
C ARG A 142 -7.07 12.38 -7.20
N GLU A 143 -5.95 12.61 -6.53
CA GLU A 143 -4.68 12.92 -7.18
C GLU A 143 -4.11 11.70 -7.92
N ALA A 144 -4.22 10.51 -7.34
CA ALA A 144 -3.81 9.26 -7.97
C ALA A 144 -4.65 8.95 -9.22
N ALA A 145 -5.97 9.21 -9.15
CA ALA A 145 -6.86 9.08 -10.30
C ALA A 145 -6.50 10.08 -11.42
N GLN A 146 -6.20 11.33 -11.08
CA GLN A 146 -5.69 12.33 -12.05
C GLN A 146 -4.34 11.94 -12.65
N ALA A 147 -3.49 11.28 -11.87
CA ALA A 147 -2.22 10.74 -12.35
C ALA A 147 -2.38 9.50 -13.23
N GLY A 148 -3.59 8.93 -13.33
CA GLY A 148 -3.83 7.69 -14.05
C GLY A 148 -3.13 6.48 -13.41
N SER A 149 -2.95 6.47 -12.08
CA SER A 149 -2.27 5.40 -11.34
C SER A 149 -3.27 4.58 -10.50
N PRO A 150 -3.84 3.47 -11.04
CA PRO A 150 -4.67 2.56 -10.26
C PRO A 150 -3.96 2.03 -9.02
N PHE A 151 -2.64 1.83 -9.09
CA PHE A 151 -1.85 1.34 -7.97
C PHE A 151 -1.90 2.29 -6.78
N LEU A 152 -1.73 3.60 -7.00
CA LEU A 152 -1.80 4.60 -5.93
C LEU A 152 -3.25 4.85 -5.46
N VAL A 153 -4.24 4.70 -6.35
CA VAL A 153 -5.65 4.74 -5.93
C VAL A 153 -5.95 3.59 -4.96
N LEU A 154 -5.52 2.37 -5.28
CA LEU A 154 -5.70 1.19 -4.41
C LEU A 154 -4.98 1.35 -3.07
N ASP A 155 -3.78 1.95 -3.07
CA ASP A 155 -3.04 2.25 -1.83
C ASP A 155 -3.83 3.20 -0.92
N ALA A 156 -4.34 4.31 -1.48
CA ALA A 156 -5.15 5.27 -0.75
C ALA A 156 -6.49 4.68 -0.25
N LEU A 157 -7.19 3.92 -1.09
CA LEU A 157 -8.45 3.24 -0.72
C LEU A 157 -8.24 2.20 0.37
N HIS A 158 -7.16 1.42 0.30
CA HIS A 158 -6.82 0.47 1.36
C HIS A 158 -6.57 1.17 2.70
N MET A 159 -5.88 2.31 2.68
CA MET A 159 -5.67 3.12 3.88
C MET A 159 -6.97 3.71 4.43
N LEU A 160 -7.88 4.17 3.57
CA LEU A 160 -9.22 4.60 3.99
C LEU A 160 -10.01 3.44 4.61
N ALA A 161 -9.99 2.26 3.97
CA ALA A 161 -10.66 1.07 4.48
C ALA A 161 -10.15 0.62 5.87
N LEU A 162 -8.93 0.99 6.25
CA LEU A 162 -8.35 0.70 7.57
C LEU A 162 -8.67 1.74 8.64
N HIS A 163 -8.93 2.99 8.24
CA HIS A 163 -8.85 4.13 9.17
C HIS A 163 -10.04 5.09 9.14
N ASP A 164 -10.93 4.99 8.14
CA ASP A 164 -12.19 5.70 8.09
C ASP A 164 -13.31 4.84 8.71
N ALA A 165 -13.44 4.96 10.03
CA ALA A 165 -14.37 4.15 10.82
C ALA A 165 -15.83 4.33 10.35
N GLY A 166 -16.49 3.22 10.06
CA GLY A 166 -17.86 3.18 9.54
C GLY A 166 -17.99 3.16 8.02
N HIS A 167 -16.89 3.36 7.27
CA HIS A 167 -16.85 3.33 5.81
C HIS A 167 -15.93 2.22 5.27
N GLU A 168 -15.50 1.29 6.13
CA GLU A 168 -14.48 0.28 5.79
C GLU A 168 -14.89 -0.61 4.62
N GLU A 169 -16.15 -1.07 4.63
CA GLU A 169 -16.70 -1.91 3.56
C GLU A 169 -16.89 -1.13 2.25
N GLU A 170 -17.22 0.16 2.33
CA GLU A 170 -17.43 1.02 1.15
C GLU A 170 -16.11 1.24 0.41
N TRP A 171 -15.05 1.61 1.15
CA TRP A 171 -13.71 1.79 0.57
C TRP A 171 -13.11 0.49 0.05
N ALA A 172 -13.33 -0.62 0.76
CA ALA A 172 -12.90 -1.93 0.28
C ALA A 172 -13.62 -2.32 -1.02
N ALA A 173 -14.93 -2.08 -1.12
CA ALA A 173 -15.71 -2.36 -2.32
C ALA A 173 -15.23 -1.53 -3.51
N GLU A 174 -15.00 -0.22 -3.35
CA GLU A 174 -14.47 0.64 -4.42
C GLU A 174 -13.10 0.15 -4.91
N GLY A 175 -12.24 -0.28 -3.99
CA GLY A 175 -10.94 -0.86 -4.33
C GLY A 175 -11.06 -2.16 -5.12
N LEU A 176 -11.99 -3.04 -4.75
CA LEU A 176 -12.24 -4.30 -5.46
C LEU A 176 -12.84 -4.07 -6.85
N ASP A 177 -13.76 -3.11 -6.99
CA ASP A 177 -14.32 -2.70 -8.29
C ASP A 177 -13.22 -2.20 -9.24
N LEU A 178 -12.22 -1.48 -8.71
CA LEU A 178 -11.09 -0.99 -9.50
C LEU A 178 -10.18 -2.13 -10.02
N LEU A 179 -10.17 -3.29 -9.37
CA LEU A 179 -9.43 -4.47 -9.81
C LEU A 179 -10.13 -5.22 -10.95
N GLU A 180 -11.43 -5.00 -11.18
CA GLU A 180 -12.17 -5.69 -12.21
C GLU A 180 -11.58 -5.44 -13.62
N GLY A 181 -11.43 -6.52 -14.39
CA GLY A 181 -10.87 -6.47 -15.75
C GLY A 181 -9.36 -6.18 -15.83
N ARG A 182 -8.68 -5.92 -14.70
CA ARG A 182 -7.22 -5.73 -14.67
C ARG A 182 -6.48 -7.05 -14.86
N ARG A 183 -5.26 -6.95 -15.40
CA ARG A 183 -4.39 -8.10 -15.68
C ARG A 183 -2.99 -7.98 -15.10
N ASP A 184 -2.60 -6.78 -14.67
CA ASP A 184 -1.30 -6.54 -14.08
C ASP A 184 -1.20 -7.25 -12.71
N PRO A 185 -0.27 -8.22 -12.54
CA PRO A 185 -0.14 -8.97 -11.29
C PRO A 185 0.10 -8.09 -10.07
N ARG A 186 0.86 -6.99 -10.22
CA ARG A 186 1.18 -6.08 -9.11
C ARG A 186 -0.08 -5.39 -8.60
N THR A 187 -0.91 -4.91 -9.51
CA THR A 187 -2.19 -4.29 -9.20
C THR A 187 -3.15 -5.32 -8.60
N LEU A 188 -3.29 -6.50 -9.23
CA LEU A 188 -4.17 -7.58 -8.74
C LEU A 188 -3.81 -8.09 -7.34
N ARG A 189 -2.54 -8.02 -6.95
CA ARG A 189 -2.05 -8.37 -5.61
C ARG A 189 -2.71 -7.54 -4.50
N TRP A 190 -3.20 -6.33 -4.79
CA TRP A 190 -3.96 -5.53 -3.81
C TRP A 190 -5.24 -6.21 -3.32
N GLY A 191 -5.83 -7.10 -4.13
CA GLY A 191 -7.00 -7.86 -3.72
C GLY A 191 -6.76 -8.73 -2.47
N ILE A 192 -5.50 -9.11 -2.19
CA ILE A 192 -5.14 -9.82 -0.95
C ILE A 192 -5.49 -8.95 0.26
N ALA A 193 -4.99 -7.71 0.28
CA ALA A 193 -5.14 -6.82 1.43
C ALA A 193 -6.58 -6.31 1.59
N LEU A 194 -7.26 -6.03 0.48
CA LEU A 194 -8.66 -5.58 0.48
C LEU A 194 -9.61 -6.66 1.04
N HIS A 195 -9.53 -7.89 0.51
CA HIS A 195 -10.34 -8.99 1.03
C HIS A 195 -9.94 -9.39 2.46
N HIS A 196 -8.66 -9.36 2.79
CA HIS A 196 -8.20 -9.67 4.15
C HIS A 196 -8.75 -8.68 5.18
N ASN A 197 -8.68 -7.38 4.90
CA ASN A 197 -9.27 -6.36 5.76
C ASN A 197 -10.80 -6.50 5.86
N LEU A 198 -11.47 -6.69 4.72
CA LEU A 198 -12.93 -6.87 4.70
C LEU A 198 -13.37 -8.09 5.50
N GLY A 199 -12.57 -9.16 5.47
CA GLY A 199 -12.73 -10.33 6.32
C GLY A 199 -12.68 -9.98 7.80
N TRP A 200 -11.70 -9.19 8.24
CA TRP A 200 -11.61 -8.74 9.64
C TRP A 200 -12.76 -7.84 10.06
N VAL A 201 -13.12 -6.86 9.23
CA VAL A 201 -14.29 -5.98 9.48
C VAL A 201 -15.56 -6.81 9.67
N LYS A 202 -15.79 -7.81 8.81
CA LYS A 202 -16.94 -8.71 8.92
C LYS A 202 -16.85 -9.63 10.14
N HIS A 203 -15.66 -10.13 10.47
CA HIS A 203 -15.43 -11.02 11.61
C HIS A 203 -15.72 -10.30 12.92
N ASP A 204 -15.12 -9.13 13.11
CA ASP A 204 -15.29 -8.29 14.30
C ASP A 204 -16.73 -7.77 14.42
N GLY A 205 -17.41 -7.54 13.30
CA GLY A 205 -18.84 -7.24 13.23
C GLY A 205 -19.78 -8.43 13.46
N GLY A 206 -19.26 -9.62 13.82
CA GLY A 206 -20.05 -10.82 14.10
C GLY A 206 -20.62 -11.54 12.87
N ARG A 207 -20.30 -11.08 11.66
CA ARG A 207 -20.67 -11.69 10.37
C ARG A 207 -19.64 -12.72 9.95
N THR A 208 -19.29 -13.64 10.84
CA THR A 208 -18.16 -14.58 10.71
C THR A 208 -18.26 -15.46 9.45
N ALA A 209 -19.45 -15.91 9.05
CA ALA A 209 -19.60 -16.71 7.82
C ALA A 209 -19.28 -15.90 6.56
N ALA A 210 -19.65 -14.61 6.53
CA ALA A 210 -19.29 -13.72 5.43
C ALA A 210 -17.81 -13.36 5.46
N ALA A 211 -17.20 -13.23 6.65
CA ALA A 211 -15.76 -13.03 6.80
C ALA A 211 -14.95 -14.17 6.20
N LEU A 212 -15.39 -15.43 6.39
CA LEU A 212 -14.72 -16.60 5.83
C LEU A 212 -14.62 -16.51 4.30
N VAL A 213 -15.70 -16.10 3.62
CA VAL A 213 -15.71 -15.92 2.16
C VAL A 213 -14.64 -14.92 1.72
N GLU A 214 -14.50 -13.80 2.44
CA GLU A 214 -13.47 -12.81 2.11
C GLU A 214 -12.05 -13.34 2.35
N PHE A 215 -11.82 -14.03 3.47
CA PHE A 215 -10.51 -14.63 3.72
C PHE A 215 -10.15 -15.68 2.66
N GLU A 216 -11.11 -16.50 2.21
CA GLU A 216 -10.92 -17.45 1.12
C GLU A 216 -10.56 -16.74 -0.20
N ARG A 217 -11.21 -15.61 -0.52
CA ARG A 217 -10.81 -14.77 -1.67
C ARG A 217 -9.40 -14.22 -1.53
N ALA A 218 -9.00 -13.78 -0.33
CA ALA A 218 -7.64 -13.33 -0.08
C ALA A 218 -6.61 -14.46 -0.31
N VAL A 219 -6.92 -15.71 0.09
CA VAL A 219 -6.09 -16.90 -0.18
C VAL A 219 -5.96 -17.15 -1.70
N GLU A 220 -7.07 -17.13 -2.44
CA GLU A 220 -7.07 -17.36 -3.90
C GLU A 220 -6.16 -16.38 -4.66
N ILE A 221 -6.06 -15.14 -4.19
CA ILE A 221 -5.23 -14.10 -4.79
C ILE A 221 -3.78 -14.24 -4.29
N ALA A 222 -3.57 -14.55 -3.01
CA ALA A 222 -2.24 -14.78 -2.45
C ALA A 222 -1.53 -15.96 -3.11
N ASP A 223 -2.25 -17.01 -3.48
CA ASP A 223 -1.71 -18.17 -4.19
C ASP A 223 -1.21 -17.83 -5.60
N ARG A 224 -1.86 -16.88 -6.25
CA ARG A 224 -1.52 -16.47 -7.62
C ARG A 224 -0.45 -15.39 -7.66
N TYR A 225 -0.51 -14.42 -6.76
CA TYR A 225 0.24 -13.17 -6.86
C TYR A 225 0.95 -12.78 -5.56
N GLY A 226 0.70 -13.46 -4.45
CA GLY A 226 1.21 -13.13 -3.13
C GLY A 226 2.63 -13.63 -2.85
N SER A 227 3.27 -13.09 -1.80
CA SER A 227 4.49 -13.68 -1.24
C SER A 227 4.14 -14.90 -0.39
N ALA A 228 5.14 -15.73 -0.05
CA ALA A 228 4.97 -16.83 0.90
C ALA A 228 4.43 -16.36 2.26
N GLU A 229 4.80 -15.15 2.68
CA GLU A 229 4.24 -14.52 3.89
C GLU A 229 2.75 -14.22 3.76
N GLN A 230 2.31 -13.61 2.65
CA GLN A 230 0.90 -13.34 2.42
C GLN A 230 0.08 -14.62 2.28
N GLN A 231 0.63 -15.67 1.66
CA GLN A 231 0.01 -16.99 1.59
C GLN A 231 -0.16 -17.62 2.98
N GLN A 232 0.81 -17.44 3.87
CA GLN A 232 0.75 -17.89 5.26
C GLN A 232 -0.34 -17.11 6.04
N VAL A 233 -0.28 -15.78 6.01
CA VAL A 233 -1.16 -14.90 6.80
C VAL A 233 -2.63 -15.06 6.41
N THR A 234 -2.93 -15.14 5.11
CA THR A 234 -4.32 -15.31 4.64
C THR A 234 -4.91 -16.65 5.08
N ARG A 235 -4.14 -17.74 5.01
CA ARG A 235 -4.56 -19.06 5.51
C ARG A 235 -4.70 -19.09 7.03
N TRP A 236 -3.82 -18.41 7.76
CA TRP A 236 -3.96 -18.27 9.21
C TRP A 236 -5.29 -17.59 9.56
N SER A 237 -5.68 -16.55 8.84
CA SER A 237 -6.99 -15.89 9.01
C SER A 237 -8.17 -16.81 8.72
N VAL A 238 -8.10 -17.65 7.68
CA VAL A 238 -9.11 -18.70 7.43
C VAL A 238 -9.22 -19.64 8.63
N GLY A 239 -8.10 -20.18 9.13
CA GLY A 239 -8.09 -21.10 10.26
C GLY A 239 -8.69 -20.49 11.53
N ARG A 240 -8.30 -19.25 11.84
CA ARG A 240 -8.87 -18.48 12.96
C ARG A 240 -10.37 -18.22 12.80
N CYS A 241 -10.83 -17.93 11.59
CA CYS A 241 -12.26 -17.73 11.29
C CYS A 241 -13.06 -19.04 11.40
N LEU A 242 -12.52 -20.17 10.92
CA LEU A 242 -13.11 -21.50 11.08
C LEU A 242 -13.29 -21.87 12.55
N ARG A 243 -12.30 -21.55 13.41
CA ARG A 243 -12.42 -21.73 14.86
C ARG A 243 -13.60 -20.94 15.44
N THR A 244 -13.76 -19.67 15.07
CA THR A 244 -14.90 -18.85 15.52
C THR A 244 -16.24 -19.43 15.06
N LEU A 245 -16.29 -20.09 13.91
CA LEU A 245 -17.47 -20.80 13.41
C LEU A 245 -17.73 -22.16 14.08
N GLY A 246 -16.84 -22.61 14.99
CA GLY A 246 -16.93 -23.93 15.62
C GLY A 246 -16.51 -25.09 14.70
N ARG A 247 -15.90 -24.81 13.55
CA ARG A 247 -15.33 -25.80 12.62
C ARG A 247 -13.92 -26.19 13.09
N THR A 248 -13.83 -26.71 14.31
CA THR A 248 -12.58 -26.94 15.05
C THR A 248 -11.62 -27.88 14.33
N ASP A 249 -12.11 -28.99 13.78
CA ASP A 249 -11.26 -29.97 13.09
C ASP A 249 -10.59 -29.36 11.85
N GLU A 250 -11.36 -28.65 11.03
CA GLU A 250 -10.85 -27.98 9.83
C GLU A 250 -9.87 -26.85 10.18
N ALA A 251 -10.17 -26.08 11.23
CA ALA A 251 -9.26 -25.07 11.75
C ALA A 251 -7.93 -25.69 12.21
N LEU A 252 -7.98 -26.79 12.96
CA LEU A 252 -6.80 -27.45 13.51
C LEU A 252 -5.95 -28.09 12.42
N GLU A 253 -6.57 -28.74 11.43
CA GLU A 253 -5.87 -29.27 10.26
C GLU A 253 -5.12 -28.17 9.52
N LEU A 254 -5.79 -27.05 9.26
CA LEU A 254 -5.19 -25.92 8.56
C LEU A 254 -4.03 -25.31 9.38
N GLN A 255 -4.21 -25.04 10.67
CA GLN A 255 -3.14 -24.48 11.50
C GLN A 255 -1.94 -25.43 11.62
N ARG A 256 -2.16 -26.75 11.73
CA ARG A 256 -1.06 -27.75 11.71
C ARG A 256 -0.31 -27.75 10.38
N SER A 257 -1.01 -27.58 9.26
CA SER A 257 -0.35 -27.46 7.95
C SER A 257 0.56 -26.23 7.87
N LEU A 258 0.13 -25.11 8.47
CA LEU A 258 0.92 -23.88 8.54
C LEU A 258 2.12 -24.02 9.47
N ALA A 259 1.97 -24.71 10.60
CA ALA A 259 3.05 -25.02 11.53
C ALA A 259 4.09 -25.97 10.91
N ALA A 260 3.69 -26.89 10.03
CA ALA A 260 4.64 -27.74 9.32
C ALA A 260 5.58 -26.95 8.40
N LEU A 261 5.11 -25.82 7.84
CA LEU A 261 5.91 -24.93 7.01
C LEU A 261 6.74 -23.95 7.83
N ARG A 262 6.19 -23.47 8.96
CA ARG A 262 6.84 -22.50 9.87
C ARG A 262 6.59 -22.92 11.33
N PRO A 263 7.40 -23.83 11.89
CA PRO A 263 7.19 -24.36 13.23
C PRO A 263 7.26 -23.28 14.32
N ASP A 264 8.07 -22.26 14.11
CA ASP A 264 8.34 -21.20 15.09
C ASP A 264 7.40 -19.99 14.96
N ASP A 265 6.34 -20.07 14.13
CA ASP A 265 5.37 -18.98 13.98
C ASP A 265 4.46 -18.88 15.23
N PRO A 266 4.63 -17.85 16.09
CA PRO A 266 3.94 -17.78 17.37
C PRO A 266 2.42 -17.62 17.21
N TYR A 267 1.96 -17.01 16.11
CA TYR A 267 0.54 -16.82 15.86
C TYR A 267 -0.16 -18.12 15.48
N VAL A 268 0.53 -18.98 14.73
CA VAL A 268 0.03 -20.33 14.41
C VAL A 268 0.00 -21.20 15.66
N GLN A 269 1.07 -21.19 16.46
CA GLN A 269 1.13 -21.97 17.70
C GLN A 269 0.04 -21.57 18.69
N ALA A 270 -0.21 -20.26 18.86
CA ALA A 270 -1.30 -19.77 19.70
C ALA A 270 -2.70 -20.24 19.23
N GLU A 271 -2.92 -20.34 17.92
CA GLU A 271 -4.19 -20.87 17.39
C GLU A 271 -4.32 -22.38 17.60
N ILE A 272 -3.23 -23.16 17.44
CA ILE A 272 -3.23 -24.60 17.75
C ILE A 272 -3.52 -24.83 19.24
N GLU A 273 -2.85 -24.10 20.12
CA GLU A 273 -3.07 -24.18 21.57
C GLU A 273 -4.54 -23.91 21.90
N ALA A 274 -5.11 -22.83 21.36
CA ALA A 274 -6.52 -22.48 21.55
C ALA A 274 -7.51 -23.54 21.03
N LEU A 275 -7.16 -24.26 19.97
CA LEU A 275 -7.98 -25.34 19.40
C LEU A 275 -7.90 -26.62 20.23
N THR A 276 -6.75 -26.91 20.84
CA THR A 276 -6.52 -28.14 21.61
C THR A 276 -6.83 -28.02 23.10
N ALA A 277 -6.92 -26.80 23.65
CA ALA A 277 -7.17 -26.57 25.07
C ALA A 277 -8.54 -27.10 25.57
N GLY A 278 -9.45 -27.47 24.66
CA GLY A 278 -10.76 -28.04 24.97
C GLY A 278 -10.89 -29.57 24.87
N GLU A 279 -9.85 -30.28 24.43
CA GLU A 279 -9.88 -31.75 24.42
C GLU A 279 -9.58 -32.27 25.84
N PRO A 280 -10.49 -33.02 26.49
CA PRO A 280 -10.16 -33.67 27.74
C PRO A 280 -9.04 -34.68 27.44
N THR A 281 -7.88 -34.48 28.06
CA THR A 281 -6.85 -35.51 28.16
C THR A 281 -7.51 -36.73 28.79
N ILE A 282 -7.83 -37.75 27.99
CA ILE A 282 -8.14 -39.07 28.52
C ILE A 282 -6.80 -39.59 29.03
N GLU A 283 -6.52 -39.33 30.32
CA GLU A 283 -5.47 -40.06 31.04
C GLU A 283 -5.85 -41.55 31.02
N ALA A 284 -5.00 -42.35 30.37
CA ALA A 284 -5.10 -43.80 30.29
C ALA A 284 -4.32 -44.47 31.43
#